data_AF-A0A660SRY5-F1
#
_entry.id   AF-A0A660SRY5-F1
#
_cell.length_a   1.000
_cell.length_b   1.000
_cell.length_c   1.000
_cell.angle_alpha   90.00
_cell.angle_beta   90.00
_cell.angle_gamma   90.00
#
_symmetry.space_group_name_H-M   'P 1'
#
loop_
_entity.id
_entity.type
_entity.pdbx_description
1 polymer ?
#
loop_
_entity_poly.entity_id
_entity_poly.type
_entity_poly.pdbx_seq_one_letter_code
_entity_poly.pdbx_strand_id
1 'polypeptide(L)' 'MIVDDEIMALNHLKNLIDWEQIGFKIVASETNPRNALTSFHKYRPQIVLADIMMPVMNGL' A
#
# COMPACT_ATOMS: atom_id res chain seq x y z
N MET A 1 5.06 0.77 0.97
CA MET A 1 3.84 1.19 0.25
C MET A 1 2.77 0.17 0.54
N ILE A 2 1.52 0.59 0.67
CA ILE A 2 0.39 -0.31 0.94
C ILE A 2 -0.70 -0.10 -0.12
N VAL A 3 -1.31 -1.18 -0.61
CA VAL A 3 -2.30 -1.15 -1.69
C VAL A 3 -3.42 -2.11 -1.37
N ASP A 4 -4.64 -1.61 -1.33
CA ASP A 4 -5.83 -2.38 -1.00
C ASP A 4 -7.03 -1.57 -1.46
N ASP A 5 -8.00 -2.18 -2.17
CA ASP A 5 -9.16 -1.47 -2.68
C ASP A 5 -10.14 -1.03 -1.56
N GLU A 6 -9.99 -1.59 -0.36
CA GLU A 6 -10.74 -1.19 0.83
C GLU A 6 -9.98 -0.13 1.66
N ILE A 7 -10.55 1.09 1.72
CA ILE A 7 -10.02 2.20 2.54
C ILE A 7 -9.93 1.81 4.03
N MET A 8 -10.88 0.99 4.51
CA MET A 8 -10.89 0.53 5.91
C MET A 8 -9.68 -0.35 6.22
N ALA A 9 -9.31 -1.25 5.32
CA ALA A 9 -8.13 -2.11 5.46
C ALA A 9 -6.84 -1.28 5.49
N LEU A 10 -6.69 -0.30 4.58
CA LEU A 10 -5.54 0.61 4.59
C LEU A 10 -5.40 1.38 5.91
N ASN A 11 -6.50 1.94 6.42
CA ASN A 11 -6.49 2.69 7.67
C ASN A 11 -6.20 1.79 8.87
N HIS A 12 -6.77 0.58 8.87
CA HIS A 12 -6.49 -0.40 9.91
C HIS A 12 -4.99 -0.74 9.94
N LEU A 13 -4.38 -1.07 8.80
CA LEU A 13 -2.97 -1.42 8.70
C LEU A 13 -2.02 -0.27 9.08
N LYS A 14 -2.36 0.97 8.70
CA LYS A 14 -1.62 2.17 9.10
C LYS A 14 -1.58 2.35 10.61
N ASN A 15 -2.69 2.09 11.28
CA ASN A 15 -2.86 2.33 12.72
C ASN A 15 -2.47 1.13 13.59
N LEU A 16 -2.48 -0.08 13.02
CA LEU A 16 -2.16 -1.32 13.74
C LEU A 16 -0.67 -1.42 14.09
N ILE A 17 0.20 -0.81 13.28
CA ILE A 17 1.66 -0.93 13.40
C ILE A 17 2.26 0.46 13.56
N ASP A 18 3.14 0.64 14.55
CA ASP A 18 3.98 1.82 14.67
C ASP A 18 5.17 1.71 13.71
N TRP A 19 4.94 2.09 12.45
CA TRP A 19 5.92 1.96 11.37
C TRP A 19 7.24 2.65 11.68
N GLU A 20 7.20 3.85 12.27
CA GLU A 20 8.42 4.61 12.55
C GLU A 20 9.26 3.92 13.63
N GLN A 21 8.61 3.36 14.67
CA GLN A 21 9.30 2.60 15.71
C GLN A 21 10.03 1.35 15.19
N ILE A 22 9.45 0.67 14.19
CA ILE A 22 10.08 -0.50 13.56
C ILE A 22 11.06 -0.13 12.43
N GLY A 23 11.35 1.16 12.23
CA GLY A 23 12.32 1.64 11.24
C GLY A 23 11.79 1.71 9.81
N PHE A 24 10.46 1.70 9.64
CA PHE A 24 9.80 1.80 8.35
C PHE A 24 9.00 3.09 8.22
N LYS A 25 8.68 3.46 6.98
CA LYS A 25 7.80 4.59 6.69
C LYS A 25 6.84 4.21 5.56
N ILE A 26 5.55 4.51 5.75
CA ILE A 26 4.59 4.41 4.66
C ILE A 26 4.79 5.60 3.72
N VAL A 27 5.38 5.33 2.56
CA VAL A 27 5.64 6.35 1.53
C VAL A 27 4.45 6.63 0.61
N ALA A 28 3.52 5.68 0.51
CA ALA A 28 2.30 5.78 -0.30
C ALA A 28 1.27 4.74 0.16
N SER A 29 -0.01 5.07 -0.02
CA SER A 29 -1.16 4.19 0.18
C SER A 29 -2.19 4.44 -0.92
N GLU A 30 -2.59 3.40 -1.64
CA GLU A 30 -3.48 3.54 -2.81
C GLU A 30 -4.60 2.51 -2.78
N THR A 31 -5.79 2.91 -3.21
CA THR A 31 -6.94 2.00 -3.39
C THR A 31 -7.16 1.59 -4.84
N ASN A 32 -6.44 2.22 -5.77
CA ASN A 32 -6.53 1.92 -7.18
C ASN A 32 -5.19 1.35 -7.67
N PRO A 33 -5.18 0.15 -8.28
CA PRO A 33 -3.96 -0.47 -8.81
C PRO A 33 -3.18 0.41 -9.81
N ARG A 34 -3.87 1.24 -10.61
CA ARG A 34 -3.22 2.14 -11.58
C ARG A 34 -2.47 3.28 -10.87
N ASN A 35 -3.05 3.83 -9.81
CA ASN A 35 -2.39 4.84 -8.99
C ASN A 35 -1.22 4.20 -8.22
N ALA A 36 -1.39 2.95 -7.76
CA ALA A 36 -0.34 2.19 -7.10
C ALA A 36 0.92 2.06 -7.97
N LEU A 37 0.79 1.76 -9.28
CA LEU A 37 1.94 1.74 -10.20
C LEU A 37 2.62 3.10 -10.32
N THR A 38 1.83 4.17 -10.44
CA THR A 38 2.36 5.54 -10.52
C THR A 38 3.13 5.91 -9.25
N SER A 39 2.55 5.63 -8.09
CA SER A 39 3.16 5.84 -6.78
C SER A 39 4.38 4.95 -6.58
N PHE A 40 4.38 3.71 -7.07
CA PHE A 40 5.55 2.81 -7.03
C PHE A 40 6.74 3.42 -7.77
N HIS A 41 6.54 3.87 -9.00
CA HIS A 41 7.62 4.46 -9.80
C HIS A 41 8.15 5.77 -9.20
N LYS A 42 7.26 6.57 -8.60
CA LYS A 42 7.60 7.85 -7.95
C LYS A 42 8.36 7.66 -6.64
N TYR A 43 7.86 6.82 -5.75
CA TYR A 43 8.37 6.68 -4.38
C TYR A 43 9.38 5.55 -4.22
N ARG A 44 9.52 4.66 -5.21
CA ARG A 44 10.49 3.53 -5.22
C ARG A 44 10.49 2.78 -3.88
N PRO A 45 9.34 2.29 -3.40
CA PRO A 45 9.26 1.65 -2.10
C PRO A 45 10.09 0.36 -2.07
N GLN A 46 10.70 0.06 -0.91
CA GLN A 46 11.45 -1.17 -0.70
C GLN A 46 10.53 -2.36 -0.41
N ILE A 47 9.36 -2.08 0.18
CA ILE A 47 8.35 -3.08 0.53
C ILE A 47 7.00 -2.58 0.02
N VAL A 48 6.26 -3.49 -0.62
CA VAL A 48 4.87 -3.30 -1.03
C VAL A 48 4.04 -4.35 -0.32
N LEU A 49 3.02 -3.91 0.42
CA LEU A 49 1.95 -4.78 0.88
C LEU A 49 0.77 -4.53 -0.05
N ALA A 50 0.31 -5.56 -0.74
CA ALA A 50 -0.79 -5.46 -1.68
C ALA A 50 -1.81 -6.56 -1.40
N ASP A 51 -3.10 -6.25 -1.55
CA ASP A 51 -4.11 -7.29 -1.60
C ASP A 51 -3.94 -8.13 -2.88
N ILE A 52 -4.25 -9.41 -2.78
CA ILE A 52 -4.13 -10.37 -3.89
C ILE A 52 -5.22 -10.11 -4.92
N MET A 53 -6.44 -9.76 -4.49
CA MET A 53 -7.62 -9.70 -5.35
C MET A 53 -8.25 -8.32 -5.36
N MET A 54 -7.69 -7.44 -6.17
CA MET A 54 -8.28 -6.12 -6.45
C MET A 54 -9.05 -6.10 -7.79
N PRO A 55 -10.05 -5.22 -7.94
CA PRO A 55 -10.70 -4.96 -9.22
C PRO A 55 -9.68 -4.54 -10.29
N VAL A 56 -9.88 -4.97 -11.55
CA VAL A 56 -9.07 -4.63 -12.73
C VAL A 56 -7.69 -5.32 -12.81
N MET A 57 -7.01 -5.57 -11.69
CA MET A 57 -5.67 -6.16 -11.65
C MET A 57 -5.46 -6.85 -10.30
N ASN A 58 -4.85 -8.04 -10.30
CA ASN A 58 -4.44 -8.74 -9.08
C ASN A 58 -3.08 -8.21 -8.57
N GLY A 59 -2.81 -8.42 -7.29
CA GLY A 59 -1.56 -7.97 -6.65
C GLY A 59 -0.32 -8.84 -6.95
N LEU A 60 -0.43 -9.80 -7.87
CA LEU A 60 0.57 -10.86 -8.14
C LEU A 60 1.16 -10.78 -9.54
#